data_AF-A0AAW3DNM3-F1
#
_entry.id   AF-A0AAW3DNM3-F1
#
_cell.length_a   1.000
_cell.length_b   1.000
_cell.length_c   1.000
_cell.angle_alpha   90.00
_cell.angle_beta   90.00
_cell.angle_gamma   90.00
#
_symmetry.space_group_name_H-M   'P 1'
#
loop_
_entity.id
_entity.type
_entity.pdbx_description
1 polymer ?
#
loop_
_entity_poly.entity_id
_entity_poly.type
_entity_poly.pdbx_seq_one_letter_code
_entity_poly.pdbx_strand_id
1 'polypeptide(L)' 'CSQCGKGFRHSSALICHQCVQSGERPYACAECGKCFSRTADLDIHRRIHTGERP' A
#
# COMPACT_ATOMS: atom_id res chain seq x y z
N CYS A 1 12.11 -4.90 -7.27
CA CYS A 1 12.49 -3.51 -7.02
C CYS A 1 13.91 -3.30 -7.51
N SER A 2 14.11 -2.39 -8.47
CA SER A 2 15.42 -2.08 -9.04
C SER A 2 16.37 -1.42 -8.04
N GLN A 3 15.85 -0.82 -6.96
CA GLN A 3 16.65 -0.13 -5.93
C GLN A 3 17.21 -1.04 -4.84
N CYS A 4 16.55 -2.16 -4.53
CA CYS A 4 16.98 -3.06 -3.44
C CYS A 4 17.05 -4.55 -3.85
N GLY A 5 16.87 -4.87 -5.13
CA GLY A 5 16.96 -6.23 -5.66
C GLY A 5 15.83 -7.19 -5.24
N LYS A 6 14.87 -6.76 -4.42
CA LYS A 6 13.75 -7.62 -3.99
C LYS A 6 12.84 -8.01 -5.15
N GLY A 7 12.57 -9.31 -5.31
CA GLY A 7 11.59 -9.84 -6.25
C GLY A 7 10.18 -9.83 -5.66
N PHE A 8 9.17 -9.57 -6.51
CA PHE A 8 7.76 -9.58 -6.12
C PHE A 8 6.97 -10.41 -7.14
N ARG A 9 6.05 -11.25 -6.64
CA ARG A 9 5.19 -12.10 -7.48
C ARG A 9 4.05 -11.31 -8.14
N HIS A 10 3.68 -10.17 -7.56
CA HIS A 10 2.57 -9.32 -7.99
C HIS A 10 3.01 -7.86 -8.13
N SER A 11 2.45 -7.14 -9.09
CA SER A 11 2.70 -5.71 -9.32
C SER A 11 2.26 -4.85 -8.13
N SER A 12 1.13 -5.18 -7.49
CA SER A 12 0.64 -4.50 -6.29
C SER A 12 1.66 -4.54 -5.14
N ALA A 13 2.34 -5.67 -4.95
CA ALA A 13 3.36 -5.84 -3.93
C ALA A 13 4.62 -5.03 -4.26
N LEU A 14 5.00 -4.92 -5.54
CA LEU A 14 6.11 -4.06 -5.98
C LEU A 14 5.79 -2.58 -5.78
N ILE A 15 4.59 -2.13 -6.15
CA ILE A 15 4.15 -0.73 -6.01
C ILE A 15 4.07 -0.34 -4.53
N CYS A 16 3.46 -1.19 -3.70
CA CYS A 16 3.42 -1.03 -2.25
C CYS A 16 4.83 -0.87 -1.68
N HIS A 17 5.74 -1.76 -2.06
CA HIS A 17 7.13 -1.68 -1.63
C HIS A 17 7.81 -0.37 -2.04
N GLN A 18 7.62 0.08 -3.28
CA GLN A 18 8.22 1.33 -3.77
C GLN A 18 7.68 2.57 -3.03
N CYS A 19 6.37 2.62 -2.74
CA CYS A 19 5.78 3.70 -1.94
C CYS A 19 6.36 3.81 -0.54
N VAL A 20 6.51 2.67 0.14
CA VAL A 20 7.08 2.66 1.50
C VAL A 20 8.56 3.03 1.45
N GLN A 21 9.26 2.58 0.41
CA GLN A 21 10.68 2.88 0.21
C GLN A 21 10.94 4.35 -0.17
N SER A 22 10.03 5.01 -0.91
CA SER A 22 10.17 6.43 -1.27
C SER A 22 9.83 7.37 -0.11
N GLY A 23 9.09 6.89 0.91
CA GLY A 23 8.67 7.69 2.05
C GLY A 23 7.58 8.74 1.75
N GLU A 24 7.20 8.92 0.48
CA GLU A 24 6.14 9.87 0.09
C GLU A 24 4.75 9.39 0.52
N ARG A 25 4.55 8.07 0.53
CA ARG A 25 3.30 7.40 0.92
C ARG A 25 3.63 6.15 1.73
N PRO A 26 4.08 6.31 2.99
CA PRO A 26 4.61 5.19 3.78
C PRO A 26 3.51 4.19 4.19
N TYR A 27 2.24 4.53 3.98
CA TYR A 27 1.11 3.68 4.36
C TYR A 27 0.55 2.98 3.12
N ALA A 28 0.64 1.66 3.06
CA ALA A 28 0.14 0.90 1.93
C ALA A 28 -0.89 -0.16 2.36
N CYS A 29 -1.92 -0.32 1.54
CA CYS A 29 -2.94 -1.35 1.72
C CYS A 29 -2.38 -2.71 1.28
N ALA A 30 -2.37 -3.68 2.19
CA ALA A 30 -1.88 -5.03 1.91
C ALA A 30 -2.78 -5.81 0.93
N GLU A 31 -4.07 -5.47 0.87
CA GLU A 31 -5.06 -6.21 0.07
C GLU A 31 -5.01 -5.80 -1.41
N CYS A 32 -4.88 -4.50 -1.71
CA CYS A 32 -4.89 -4.01 -3.10
C CYS A 32 -3.59 -3.28 -3.52
N GLY A 33 -2.64 -3.08 -2.62
CA GLY A 33 -1.36 -2.42 -2.88
C GLY A 33 -1.43 -0.90 -3.00
N LYS A 34 -2.58 -0.28 -2.71
CA LYS A 34 -2.80 1.16 -2.82
C LYS A 34 -2.09 1.91 -1.68
N CYS A 35 -1.32 2.93 -2.00
CA CYS A 35 -0.56 3.70 -1.01
C CYS A 35 -1.30 4.97 -0.57
N PHE A 36 -0.94 5.53 0.58
CA PHE A 36 -1.51 6.73 1.20
C PHE A 36 -0.41 7.50 1.96
N SER A 37 -0.53 8.82 2.01
CA SER A 37 0.39 9.69 2.75
C SER A 37 0.05 9.78 4.24
N ARG A 38 -1.16 9.38 4.65
CA ARG A 38 -1.64 9.41 6.04
C ARG A 38 -2.26 8.09 6.44
N THR A 39 -2.06 7.68 7.69
CA THR A 39 -2.68 6.46 8.26
C THR A 39 -4.20 6.53 8.25
N ALA A 40 -4.78 7.70 8.50
CA ALA A 40 -6.24 7.89 8.49
C ALA A 40 -6.87 7.57 7.13
N ASP A 41 -6.23 7.96 6.03
CA ASP A 41 -6.71 7.66 4.68
C ASP A 41 -6.64 6.16 4.38
N LEU A 42 -5.59 5.49 4.85
CA LEU A 42 -5.47 4.03 4.77
C LEU A 42 -6.54 3.34 5.60
N ASP A 43 -6.83 3.80 6.82
CA ASP A 43 -7.83 3.20 7.69
C ASP A 43 -9.25 3.31 7.09
N ILE A 44 -9.61 4.51 6.61
CA ILE A 44 -10.87 4.73 5.87
C ILE A 44 -10.92 3.83 4.64
N HIS A 45 -9.82 3.74 3.89
CA HIS A 45 -9.75 2.87 2.73
C HIS A 45 -9.95 1.39 3.10
N ARG A 46 -9.39 0.90 4.22
CA ARG A 46 -9.56 -0.51 4.62
C ARG A 46 -11.01 -0.90 4.85
N ARG A 47 -11.86 0.04 5.29
CA ARG A 47 -13.30 -0.21 5.49
C ARG A 47 -14.03 -0.61 4.22
N ILE A 48 -13.52 -0.21 3.04
CA ILE A 48 -14.12 -0.61 1.76
C ILE A 48 -13.95 -2.11 1.49
N HIS A 49 -12.88 -2.71 2.03
CA HIS A 49 -12.60 -4.13 1.83
C HIS A 49 -13.30 -4.98 2.88
N THR A 50 -13.39 -4.50 4.12
CA THR A 50 -14.14 -5.20 5.17
C THR A 50 -15.65 -5.14 4.95
N GLY A 51 -16.12 -4.23 4.08
CA GLY A 51 -17.55 -4.04 3.85
C GLY A 51 -18.28 -3.48 5.08
N GLU A 52 -17.54 -2.99 6.09
CA GLU A 52 -18.09 -2.21 7.19
C GLU A 52 -18.63 -0.91 6.62
N ARG A 53 -19.92 -0.92 6.26
CA ARG A 53 -20.69 0.28 5.96
C ARG A 53 -20.77 1.15 7.24
N PRO A 54 -20.82 2.48 7.09
CA PRO A 54 -20.90 3.41 8.22
C PRO A 54 -22.10 3.13 9.13
#